data_AF-A0A0J9RTR8-F1
#
_entry.id   AF-A0A0J9RTR8-F1
#
_cell.length_a   1.000
_cell.length_b   1.000
_cell.length_c   1.000
_cell.angle_alpha   90.00
_cell.angle_beta   90.00
_cell.angle_gamma   90.00
#
_symmetry.space_group_name_H-M   'P 1'
#
loop_
_entity.id
_entity.type
_entity.pdbx_description
1 polymer ?
#
loop_
_entity_poly.entity_id
_entity_poly.type
_entity_poly.pdbx_seq_one_letter_code
_entity_poly.pdbx_strand_id
1 'polypeptide(L)'
;MKWTMPSAISGAPHAHIPSNEECGIRDVWKQNLEEEFRTIRKVVQKYHYVAMDTEFPGVVARPVGEFRSTADYHYQLLRCNVDLLRIIQLGLTFMDDDGKTPPGYSTWQFNFKFNLSEDMYAQDSIDLLQNSGIQFKKHEEDGIDPIDFAELLMSSGIVLVENIKWLCFHSGYDFGYLLKLLTDQNLPPDESEFFDLLHIYFPNIFDIKYLMKSCKNLKGGLQEVADQLELRRVGPQHQAGSDALLTGMAFFKMREMFFEDNIDHAKYSGHLYGLGTSFIVNGTNFHESNGETNSAS
;
A
#
# COMPACT_ATOMS: atom_id res chain seq x y z
N MET A 1 57.00 -20.81 -15.94
CA MET A 1 56.43 -20.73 -14.59
C MET A 1 54.92 -20.91 -14.71
N LYS A 2 54.38 -22.05 -14.26
CA LYS A 2 52.94 -22.27 -14.15
C LYS A 2 52.49 -21.62 -12.83
N TRP A 3 51.56 -20.69 -12.92
CA TRP A 3 50.88 -20.11 -11.76
C TRP A 3 49.53 -20.83 -11.63
N THR A 4 49.43 -21.73 -10.66
CA THR A 4 48.19 -22.43 -10.30
C THR A 4 47.36 -21.53 -9.37
N MET A 5 46.12 -21.26 -9.75
CA MET A 5 45.15 -20.62 -8.85
C MET A 5 44.77 -21.58 -7.71
N PRO A 6 44.60 -21.10 -6.46
CA PRO A 6 44.00 -21.90 -5.39
C PRO A 6 42.53 -22.18 -5.72
N SER A 7 42.12 -23.43 -5.53
CA SER A 7 40.71 -23.84 -5.61
C SER A 7 39.88 -23.05 -4.60
N ALA A 8 38.79 -22.44 -5.06
CA ALA A 8 37.76 -21.88 -4.19
C ALA A 8 37.24 -22.99 -3.25
N ILE A 9 37.33 -22.74 -1.95
CA ILE A 9 36.71 -23.56 -0.91
C ILE A 9 35.20 -23.43 -1.09
N SER A 10 34.58 -24.47 -1.64
CA SER A 10 33.15 -24.65 -1.69
C SER A 10 32.64 -25.04 -0.30
N GLY A 11 31.78 -24.21 0.30
CA GLY A 11 31.05 -24.60 1.50
C GLY A 11 30.81 -23.48 2.51
N ALA A 12 30.22 -22.37 2.07
CA ALA A 12 29.40 -21.59 2.99
C ALA A 12 28.00 -22.23 2.99
N PRO A 13 27.41 -22.59 4.15
CA PRO A 13 26.03 -23.05 4.17
C PRO A 13 25.15 -21.93 3.61
N HIS A 14 24.31 -22.24 2.63
CA HIS A 14 23.28 -21.31 2.17
C HIS A 14 22.50 -20.83 3.40
N ALA A 15 22.58 -19.54 3.70
CA ALA A 15 21.82 -18.95 4.79
C ALA A 15 20.33 -19.24 4.52
N HIS A 16 19.65 -19.84 5.49
CA HIS A 16 18.22 -20.12 5.39
C HIS A 16 17.48 -18.78 5.32
N ILE A 17 16.95 -18.43 4.15
CA ILE A 17 16.08 -17.27 4.00
C ILE A 17 14.70 -17.72 4.51
N PRO A 18 14.18 -17.13 5.60
CA PRO A 18 12.88 -17.51 6.12
C PRO A 18 11.79 -17.22 5.08
N SER A 19 10.82 -18.12 4.97
CA SER A 19 9.61 -17.96 4.19
C SER A 19 8.70 -16.89 4.80
N ASN A 20 7.72 -16.41 4.01
CA ASN A 20 6.70 -15.48 4.49
C ASN A 20 5.94 -16.04 5.70
N GLU A 21 5.57 -17.31 5.67
CA GLU A 21 4.82 -17.93 6.78
C GLU A 21 5.64 -18.02 8.07
N GLU A 22 6.94 -18.28 7.97
CA GLU A 22 7.87 -18.23 9.12
C GLU A 22 8.04 -16.81 9.68
N CYS A 23 7.76 -15.79 8.86
CA CYS A 23 7.70 -14.39 9.25
C CYS A 23 6.32 -13.97 9.80
N GLY A 24 5.34 -14.87 9.87
CA GLY A 24 3.98 -14.56 10.29
C GLY A 24 3.11 -13.89 9.21
N ILE A 25 3.55 -13.95 7.95
CA ILE A 25 2.83 -13.44 6.78
C ILE A 25 2.19 -14.63 6.05
N ARG A 26 0.86 -14.66 5.99
CA ARG A 26 0.10 -15.73 5.35
C ARG A 26 -0.08 -15.45 3.87
N ASP A 27 0.55 -16.27 3.02
CA ASP A 27 0.32 -16.21 1.59
C ASP A 27 -1.06 -16.77 1.22
N VAL A 28 -1.83 -15.98 0.49
CA VAL A 28 -3.17 -16.32 0.00
C VAL A 28 -3.13 -16.44 -1.51
N TRP A 29 -3.65 -17.57 -2.00
CA TRP A 29 -3.77 -17.98 -3.39
C TRP A 29 -5.22 -18.43 -3.63
N LYS A 30 -5.58 -18.81 -4.86
CA LYS A 30 -6.97 -19.22 -5.18
C LYS A 30 -7.49 -20.32 -4.25
N GLN A 31 -6.65 -21.28 -3.87
CA GLN A 31 -7.05 -22.48 -3.14
C GLN A 31 -7.39 -22.26 -1.66
N ASN A 32 -6.82 -21.22 -1.02
CA ASN A 32 -7.07 -20.92 0.39
C ASN A 32 -7.80 -19.58 0.61
N LEU A 33 -8.16 -18.86 -0.45
CA LEU A 33 -8.82 -17.55 -0.38
C LEU A 33 -10.03 -17.54 0.57
N GLU A 34 -10.98 -18.46 0.38
CA GLU A 34 -12.17 -18.52 1.23
C GLU A 34 -11.85 -18.85 2.69
N GLU A 35 -10.89 -19.76 2.93
CA GLU A 35 -10.49 -20.17 4.27
C GLU A 35 -9.90 -18.98 5.03
N GLU A 36 -9.01 -18.24 4.40
CA GLU A 36 -8.37 -17.08 5.01
C GLU A 36 -9.39 -15.94 5.25
N PHE A 37 -10.32 -15.71 4.32
CA PHE A 37 -11.39 -14.74 4.56
C PHE A 37 -12.32 -15.12 5.72
N ARG A 38 -12.56 -16.42 5.98
CA ARG A 38 -13.30 -16.85 7.19
C ARG A 38 -12.55 -16.51 8.47
N THR A 39 -11.23 -16.54 8.45
CA THR A 39 -10.39 -16.13 9.59
C THR A 39 -10.39 -14.61 9.74
N ILE A 40 -10.15 -13.88 8.65
CA ILE A 40 -10.12 -12.41 8.61
C ILE A 40 -11.42 -11.80 9.13
N ARG A 41 -12.58 -12.33 8.73
CA ARG A 41 -13.91 -11.90 9.22
C ARG A 41 -14.06 -11.97 10.75
N LYS A 42 -13.32 -12.86 11.43
CA LYS A 42 -13.30 -12.95 12.89
C LYS A 42 -12.28 -11.99 13.49
N VAL A 43 -11.11 -11.86 12.85
CA VAL A 43 -10.02 -10.98 13.29
C VAL A 43 -10.45 -9.52 13.29
N VAL A 44 -11.05 -9.06 12.19
CA VAL A 44 -11.41 -7.65 11.98
C VAL A 44 -12.40 -7.11 13.03
N GLN A 45 -13.18 -7.98 13.68
CA GLN A 45 -14.12 -7.58 14.74
C GLN A 45 -13.43 -6.95 15.95
N LYS A 46 -12.18 -7.36 16.23
CA LYS A 46 -11.37 -6.82 17.34
C LYS A 46 -10.21 -5.97 16.81
N TYR A 47 -9.54 -6.43 15.77
CA TYR A 47 -8.36 -5.81 15.18
C TYR A 47 -8.79 -4.97 13.96
N HIS A 48 -9.33 -3.79 14.23
CA HIS A 48 -10.03 -2.95 13.25
C HIS A 48 -9.15 -1.84 12.64
N TYR A 49 -7.87 -1.77 13.00
CA TYR A 49 -6.86 -1.03 12.24
C TYR A 49 -6.28 -1.95 11.16
N VAL A 50 -6.46 -1.57 9.89
CA VAL A 50 -6.06 -2.37 8.73
C VAL A 50 -4.98 -1.61 7.98
N ALA A 51 -3.73 -2.03 8.16
CA ALA A 51 -2.63 -1.52 7.35
C ALA A 51 -2.55 -2.24 6.01
N MET A 52 -2.27 -1.49 4.95
CA MET A 52 -2.36 -1.98 3.59
C MET A 52 -1.25 -1.41 2.71
N ASP A 53 -0.84 -2.22 1.74
CA ASP A 53 0.06 -1.87 0.65
C ASP A 53 -0.26 -2.74 -0.58
N THR A 54 0.09 -2.30 -1.79
CA THR A 54 -0.10 -3.08 -3.02
C THR A 54 1.16 -3.15 -3.88
N GLU A 55 1.32 -4.25 -4.61
CA GLU A 55 2.31 -4.36 -5.68
C GLU A 55 1.62 -4.46 -7.03
N PHE A 56 2.09 -3.68 -7.99
CA PHE A 56 1.51 -3.54 -9.32
C PHE A 56 2.61 -3.23 -10.36
N PRO A 57 2.36 -3.40 -11.66
CA PRO A 57 3.40 -3.39 -12.68
C PRO A 57 3.84 -1.99 -13.12
N GLY A 58 3.86 -1.03 -12.18
CA GLY A 58 4.35 0.32 -12.38
C GLY A 58 3.43 1.23 -13.18
N VAL A 59 4.04 2.06 -14.03
CA VAL A 59 3.39 3.12 -14.81
C VAL A 59 3.85 2.99 -16.26
N VAL A 60 2.93 2.77 -17.19
CA VAL A 60 3.21 2.53 -18.62
C VAL A 60 2.71 3.67 -19.51
N ALA A 61 1.79 4.50 -19.02
CA ALA A 61 1.17 5.56 -19.79
C ALA A 61 1.28 6.91 -19.07
N ARG A 62 1.30 7.99 -19.86
CA ARG A 62 1.11 9.36 -19.39
C ARG A 62 -0.10 9.94 -20.10
N PRO A 63 -1.04 10.59 -19.38
CA PRO A 63 -2.18 11.23 -20.02
C PRO A 63 -1.70 12.41 -20.87
N VAL A 64 -2.29 12.58 -22.04
CA VAL A 64 -1.99 13.68 -22.97
C VAL A 64 -3.18 14.62 -23.00
N GLY A 65 -2.92 15.92 -22.82
CA GLY A 65 -3.96 16.94 -22.84
C GLY A 65 -3.61 18.16 -21.98
N GLU A 66 -4.57 19.06 -21.85
CA GLU A 66 -4.53 20.16 -20.87
C GLU A 66 -5.16 19.70 -19.56
N PHE A 67 -4.55 20.08 -18.44
CA PHE A 67 -4.99 19.70 -17.10
C PHE A 67 -5.32 20.96 -16.30
N ARG A 68 -6.33 20.87 -15.45
CA ARG A 68 -6.82 22.01 -14.65
C ARG A 68 -5.80 22.45 -13.60
N SER A 69 -4.96 21.52 -13.13
CA SER A 69 -3.91 21.76 -12.14
C SER A 69 -2.89 20.61 -12.12
N THR A 70 -1.82 20.75 -11.33
CA THR A 70 -0.88 19.65 -11.06
C THR A 70 -1.55 18.48 -10.34
N ALA A 71 -2.50 18.74 -9.43
CA ALA A 71 -3.24 17.70 -8.74
C ALA A 71 -4.13 16.90 -9.70
N ASP A 72 -4.82 17.61 -10.62
CA ASP A 72 -5.61 16.98 -11.68
C ASP A 72 -4.72 16.13 -12.60
N TYR A 73 -3.54 16.62 -12.98
CA TYR A 73 -2.57 15.81 -13.74
C TYR A 73 -2.16 14.52 -13.00
N HIS A 74 -1.87 14.60 -11.70
CA HIS A 74 -1.52 13.43 -10.90
C HIS A 74 -2.67 12.43 -10.81
N TYR A 75 -3.89 12.92 -10.61
CA TYR A 75 -5.07 12.07 -10.61
C TYR A 75 -5.27 11.37 -11.97
N GLN A 76 -5.19 12.10 -13.07
CA GLN A 76 -5.33 11.51 -14.41
C GLN A 76 -4.21 10.50 -14.73
N LEU A 77 -2.99 10.74 -14.22
CA LEU A 77 -1.88 9.80 -14.36
C LEU A 77 -2.12 8.51 -13.58
N LEU A 78 -2.64 8.61 -12.35
CA LEU A 78 -3.07 7.46 -11.57
C LEU A 78 -4.18 6.71 -12.29
N ARG A 79 -5.26 7.42 -12.64
CA ARG A 79 -6.46 6.88 -13.28
C ARG A 79 -6.12 6.03 -14.50
N CYS A 80 -5.37 6.62 -15.45
CA CYS A 80 -5.09 5.93 -16.71
C CYS A 80 -4.26 4.66 -16.51
N ASN A 81 -3.32 4.64 -15.55
CA ASN A 81 -2.50 3.46 -15.31
C ASN A 81 -3.24 2.40 -14.50
N VAL A 82 -4.02 2.79 -13.49
CA VAL A 82 -4.84 1.84 -12.73
C VAL A 82 -5.87 1.17 -13.63
N ASP A 83 -6.53 1.90 -14.53
CA ASP A 83 -7.50 1.33 -15.47
C ASP A 83 -6.84 0.34 -16.44
N LEU A 84 -5.65 0.65 -16.94
CA LEU A 84 -4.91 -0.19 -17.92
C LEU A 84 -4.25 -1.42 -17.30
N LEU A 85 -3.77 -1.32 -16.07
CA LEU A 85 -2.90 -2.32 -15.45
C LEU A 85 -3.68 -3.19 -14.46
N ARG A 86 -3.06 -4.31 -14.07
CA ARG A 86 -3.61 -5.26 -13.11
C ARG A 86 -2.77 -5.27 -11.83
N ILE A 87 -3.44 -5.39 -10.70
CA ILE A 87 -2.79 -5.61 -9.40
C ILE A 87 -2.07 -6.97 -9.38
N ILE A 88 -0.94 -7.07 -8.68
CA ILE A 88 -0.16 -8.30 -8.53
C ILE A 88 -0.28 -8.84 -7.10
N GLN A 89 -0.12 -7.97 -6.10
CA GLN A 89 -0.33 -8.32 -4.69
C GLN A 89 -1.09 -7.25 -3.92
N LEU A 90 -1.76 -7.67 -2.85
CA LEU A 90 -2.29 -6.82 -1.79
C LEU A 90 -1.86 -7.40 -0.45
N GLY A 91 -1.33 -6.56 0.43
CA GLY A 91 -1.04 -6.90 1.81
C GLY A 91 -2.06 -6.28 2.74
N LEU A 92 -2.57 -7.05 3.70
CA LEU A 92 -3.42 -6.54 4.78
C LEU A 92 -2.88 -7.00 6.13
N THR A 93 -2.58 -6.06 7.01
CA THR A 93 -2.17 -6.32 8.40
C THR A 93 -3.20 -5.78 9.37
N PHE A 94 -3.62 -6.59 10.34
CA PHE A 94 -4.67 -6.25 11.29
C PHE A 94 -4.10 -5.97 12.69
N MET A 95 -4.50 -4.85 13.28
CA MET A 95 -4.09 -4.40 14.61
C MET A 95 -5.28 -3.86 15.42
N ASP A 96 -5.14 -3.83 16.74
CA ASP A 96 -6.09 -3.17 17.65
C ASP A 96 -5.68 -1.70 17.93
N ASP A 97 -6.40 -1.02 18.82
CA ASP A 97 -6.17 0.40 19.14
C ASP A 97 -4.77 0.68 19.73
N ASP A 98 -4.12 -0.33 20.30
CA ASP A 98 -2.79 -0.27 20.90
C ASP A 98 -1.69 -0.67 19.89
N GLY A 99 -2.05 -1.03 18.66
CA GLY A 99 -1.12 -1.54 17.66
C GLY A 99 -0.71 -3.00 17.88
N LYS A 100 -1.44 -3.74 18.73
CA LYS A 100 -1.19 -5.17 18.94
C LYS A 100 -1.84 -5.99 17.84
N THR A 101 -1.17 -7.05 17.44
CA THR A 101 -1.63 -7.96 16.39
C THR A 101 -2.42 -9.17 16.94
N PRO A 102 -3.27 -9.81 16.12
CA PRO A 102 -3.95 -11.04 16.52
C PRO A 102 -2.96 -12.19 16.77
N PRO A 103 -3.34 -13.18 17.61
CA PRO A 103 -2.56 -14.41 17.74
C PRO A 103 -2.60 -15.21 16.43
N GLY A 104 -1.48 -15.82 16.06
CA GLY A 104 -1.33 -16.53 14.79
C GLY A 104 -0.88 -15.58 13.68
N TYR A 105 -1.51 -15.65 12.51
CA TYR A 105 -1.23 -14.73 11.42
C TYR A 105 -1.91 -13.39 11.67
N SER A 106 -1.15 -12.31 11.51
CA SER A 106 -1.64 -10.92 11.56
C SER A 106 -1.69 -10.26 10.21
N THR A 107 -0.99 -10.83 9.24
CA THR A 107 -0.74 -10.25 7.94
C THR A 107 -1.07 -11.28 6.87
N TRP A 108 -1.89 -10.88 5.90
CA TRP A 108 -2.25 -11.68 4.73
C TRP A 108 -1.69 -11.02 3.49
N GLN A 109 -1.04 -11.81 2.64
CA GLN A 109 -0.52 -11.41 1.35
C GLN A 109 -1.33 -12.11 0.26
N PHE A 110 -2.24 -11.38 -0.36
CA PHE A 110 -3.06 -11.86 -1.46
C PHE A 110 -2.26 -11.79 -2.76
N ASN A 111 -2.13 -12.93 -3.43
CA ASN A 111 -1.39 -13.06 -4.68
C ASN A 111 -2.38 -13.20 -5.84
N PHE A 112 -2.53 -12.14 -6.65
CA PHE A 112 -3.52 -12.10 -7.74
C PHE A 112 -3.01 -12.75 -9.01
N LYS A 113 -3.95 -13.20 -9.84
CA LYS A 113 -3.65 -13.76 -11.16
C LYS A 113 -3.03 -12.69 -12.06
N PHE A 114 -1.86 -13.00 -12.61
CA PHE A 114 -1.09 -12.12 -13.49
C PHE A 114 -0.30 -12.95 -14.51
N ASN A 115 -0.33 -12.57 -15.78
CA ASN A 115 0.33 -13.26 -16.88
C ASN A 115 1.24 -12.31 -17.67
N LEU A 116 2.56 -12.54 -17.61
CA LEU A 116 3.57 -11.74 -18.33
C LEU A 116 3.45 -11.81 -19.86
N SER A 117 2.70 -12.77 -20.41
CA SER A 117 2.48 -12.86 -21.87
C SER A 117 1.26 -12.08 -22.34
N GLU A 118 0.31 -11.79 -21.45
CA GLU A 118 -0.99 -11.20 -21.79
C GLU A 118 -1.17 -9.80 -21.19
N ASP A 119 -0.73 -9.59 -19.95
CA ASP A 119 -0.96 -8.36 -19.20
C ASP A 119 0.12 -7.30 -19.52
N MET A 120 -0.28 -6.03 -19.51
CA MET A 120 0.64 -4.90 -19.70
C MET A 120 1.45 -4.63 -18.44
N TYR A 121 2.72 -4.21 -18.61
CA TYR A 121 3.60 -3.86 -17.50
C TYR A 121 4.76 -2.95 -17.92
N ALA A 122 5.36 -2.27 -16.95
CA ALA A 122 6.66 -1.64 -17.09
C ALA A 122 7.78 -2.65 -16.76
N GLN A 123 8.76 -2.81 -17.66
CA GLN A 123 9.82 -3.82 -17.50
C GLN A 123 10.60 -3.65 -16.19
N ASP A 124 11.01 -2.42 -15.86
CA ASP A 124 11.77 -2.11 -14.64
C ASP A 124 11.01 -2.53 -13.37
N SER A 125 9.67 -2.43 -13.37
CA SER A 125 8.82 -2.84 -12.25
C SER A 125 8.76 -4.36 -12.13
N ILE A 126 8.64 -5.10 -13.25
CA ILE A 126 8.68 -6.57 -13.23
C ILE A 126 10.03 -7.07 -12.74
N ASP A 127 11.12 -6.48 -13.22
CA ASP A 127 12.48 -6.86 -12.80
C ASP A 127 12.68 -6.63 -11.30
N LEU A 128 12.21 -5.48 -10.77
CA LEU A 128 12.25 -5.18 -9.35
C LEU A 128 11.42 -6.18 -8.52
N LEU A 129 10.19 -6.47 -8.94
CA LEU A 129 9.31 -7.42 -8.26
C LEU A 129 9.87 -8.85 -8.27
N GLN A 130 10.42 -9.28 -9.40
CA GLN A 130 11.06 -10.59 -9.50
C GLN A 130 12.29 -10.70 -8.59
N ASN A 131 13.12 -9.65 -8.53
CA ASN A 131 14.26 -9.57 -7.61
C ASN A 131 13.82 -9.55 -6.14
N SER A 132 12.60 -9.08 -5.87
CA SER A 132 11.99 -9.03 -4.53
C SER A 132 11.29 -10.35 -4.15
N GLY A 133 11.30 -11.35 -5.05
CA GLY A 133 10.84 -12.71 -4.77
C GLY A 133 9.45 -13.04 -5.32
N ILE A 134 8.85 -12.18 -6.15
CA ILE A 134 7.57 -12.46 -6.82
C ILE A 134 7.74 -13.62 -7.81
N GLN A 135 6.88 -14.63 -7.66
CA GLN A 135 6.89 -15.85 -8.48
C GLN A 135 5.84 -15.76 -9.58
N PHE A 136 6.11 -15.00 -10.65
CA PHE A 136 5.12 -14.72 -11.71
C PHE A 136 4.45 -15.96 -12.30
N LYS A 137 5.20 -17.06 -12.48
CA LYS A 137 4.60 -18.33 -12.95
C LYS A 137 3.51 -18.85 -12.00
N LYS A 138 3.72 -18.70 -10.69
CA LYS A 138 2.72 -19.10 -9.68
C LYS A 138 1.52 -18.15 -9.65
N HIS A 139 1.74 -16.86 -9.88
CA HIS A 139 0.63 -15.91 -10.09
C HIS A 139 -0.22 -16.30 -11.31
N GLU A 140 0.39 -16.72 -12.41
CA GLU A 140 -0.33 -17.16 -13.60
C GLU A 140 -1.18 -18.42 -13.33
N GLU A 141 -0.61 -19.42 -12.65
CA GLU A 141 -1.22 -20.74 -12.43
C GLU A 141 -2.22 -20.77 -11.25
N ASP A 142 -1.89 -20.09 -10.15
CA ASP A 142 -2.56 -20.21 -8.85
C ASP A 142 -3.02 -18.87 -8.26
N GLY A 143 -2.81 -17.76 -8.97
CA GLY A 143 -3.24 -16.44 -8.53
C GLY A 143 -4.75 -16.33 -8.37
N ILE A 144 -5.15 -15.49 -7.42
CA ILE A 144 -6.54 -15.20 -7.09
C ILE A 144 -7.20 -14.48 -8.26
N ASP A 145 -8.42 -14.87 -8.61
CA ASP A 145 -9.27 -14.07 -9.49
C ASP A 145 -9.67 -12.77 -8.76
N PRO A 146 -9.41 -11.59 -9.34
CA PRO A 146 -9.79 -10.31 -8.76
C PRO A 146 -11.26 -10.21 -8.34
N ILE A 147 -12.19 -10.83 -9.09
CA ILE A 147 -13.62 -10.76 -8.82
C ILE A 147 -14.00 -11.62 -7.61
N ASP A 148 -13.44 -12.83 -7.50
CA ASP A 148 -13.64 -13.69 -6.33
C ASP A 148 -13.16 -13.02 -5.05
N PHE A 149 -12.02 -12.31 -5.12
CA PHE A 149 -11.51 -11.51 -4.01
C PHE A 149 -12.46 -10.36 -3.65
N ALA A 150 -12.91 -9.59 -4.66
CA ALA A 150 -13.77 -8.43 -4.45
C ALA A 150 -15.11 -8.83 -3.77
N GLU A 151 -15.72 -9.94 -4.18
CA GLU A 151 -16.95 -10.47 -3.57
C GLU A 151 -16.74 -10.78 -2.07
N LEU A 152 -15.63 -11.43 -1.73
CA LEU A 152 -15.32 -11.79 -0.36
C LEU A 152 -14.97 -10.56 0.49
N LEU A 153 -14.23 -9.60 -0.07
CA LEU A 153 -13.88 -8.35 0.60
C LEU A 153 -15.13 -7.50 0.87
N MET A 154 -16.03 -7.37 -0.10
CA MET A 154 -17.29 -6.61 0.02
C MET A 154 -18.13 -7.07 1.22
N SER A 155 -18.17 -8.39 1.46
CA SER A 155 -18.95 -9.02 2.54
C SER A 155 -18.12 -9.35 3.80
N SER A 156 -16.90 -8.82 3.92
CA SER A 156 -15.97 -9.17 5.00
C SER A 156 -16.15 -8.35 6.29
N GLY A 157 -16.76 -7.16 6.19
CA GLY A 157 -16.78 -6.16 7.25
C GLY A 157 -15.51 -5.28 7.31
N ILE A 158 -14.63 -5.34 6.30
CA ILE A 158 -13.42 -4.52 6.19
C ILE A 158 -13.67 -3.20 5.43
N VAL A 159 -14.55 -3.22 4.44
CA VAL A 159 -14.95 -2.05 3.64
C VAL A 159 -16.38 -1.65 3.98
N LEU A 160 -16.77 -0.39 3.70
CA LEU A 160 -18.09 0.16 3.98
C LEU A 160 -18.47 0.16 5.48
N VAL A 161 -17.50 0.09 6.38
CA VAL A 161 -17.71 0.00 7.83
C VAL A 161 -16.98 1.15 8.54
N GLU A 162 -17.74 1.99 9.25
CA GLU A 162 -17.23 3.19 9.94
C GLU A 162 -16.23 2.89 11.05
N ASN A 163 -16.22 1.68 11.61
CA ASN A 163 -15.27 1.33 12.67
C ASN A 163 -13.86 0.97 12.14
N ILE A 164 -13.73 0.71 10.84
CA ILE A 164 -12.46 0.32 10.25
C ILE A 164 -11.60 1.54 9.98
N LYS A 165 -10.32 1.45 10.36
CA LYS A 165 -9.31 2.50 10.17
C LYS A 165 -8.22 1.97 9.27
N TRP A 166 -8.15 2.50 8.06
CA TRP A 166 -7.16 2.11 7.07
C TRP A 166 -5.86 2.88 7.28
N LEU A 167 -4.75 2.15 7.34
CA LEU A 167 -3.41 2.70 7.46
C LEU A 167 -2.65 2.41 6.18
N CYS A 168 -2.00 3.42 5.62
CA CYS A 168 -1.38 3.30 4.31
C CYS A 168 -0.20 4.26 4.17
N PHE A 169 0.57 4.14 3.10
CA PHE A 169 1.73 5.00 2.85
C PHE A 169 1.77 5.44 1.39
N HIS A 170 1.53 6.73 1.12
CA HIS A 170 1.56 7.30 -0.24
C HIS A 170 0.60 6.58 -1.21
N SER A 171 -0.64 6.41 -0.78
CA SER A 171 -1.46 5.28 -1.23
C SER A 171 -2.50 5.60 -2.30
N GLY A 172 -2.22 6.59 -3.14
CA GLY A 172 -3.13 6.97 -4.23
C GLY A 172 -3.41 5.77 -5.14
N TYR A 173 -2.35 5.14 -5.65
CA TYR A 173 -2.46 3.98 -6.52
C TYR A 173 -3.11 2.78 -5.80
N ASP A 174 -2.74 2.52 -4.55
CA ASP A 174 -3.28 1.39 -3.78
C ASP A 174 -4.80 1.45 -3.66
N PHE A 175 -5.34 2.62 -3.26
CA PHE A 175 -6.78 2.81 -3.20
C PHE A 175 -7.43 2.88 -4.58
N GLY A 176 -6.71 3.37 -5.60
CA GLY A 176 -7.15 3.26 -6.99
C GLY A 176 -7.41 1.81 -7.38
N TYR A 177 -6.47 0.91 -7.12
CA TYR A 177 -6.66 -0.52 -7.40
C TYR A 177 -7.79 -1.12 -6.56
N LEU A 178 -7.86 -0.84 -5.26
CA LEU A 178 -8.94 -1.36 -4.42
C LEU A 178 -10.32 -0.87 -4.86
N LEU A 179 -10.47 0.40 -5.23
CA LEU A 179 -11.74 0.91 -5.76
C LEU A 179 -12.08 0.22 -7.09
N LYS A 180 -11.14 0.14 -8.04
CA LYS A 180 -11.34 -0.58 -9.31
C LYS A 180 -11.81 -2.02 -9.07
N LEU A 181 -11.18 -2.73 -8.12
CA LEU A 181 -11.54 -4.10 -7.75
C LEU A 181 -12.96 -4.17 -7.18
N LEU A 182 -13.31 -3.30 -6.23
CA LEU A 182 -14.59 -3.33 -5.52
C LEU A 182 -15.77 -2.87 -6.38
N THR A 183 -15.53 -1.95 -7.32
CA THR A 183 -16.56 -1.43 -8.22
C THR A 183 -16.70 -2.25 -9.48
N ASP A 184 -15.67 -3.02 -9.85
CA ASP A 184 -15.54 -3.67 -11.17
C ASP A 184 -15.78 -2.68 -12.33
N GLN A 185 -15.29 -1.45 -12.17
CA GLN A 185 -15.41 -0.36 -13.13
C GLN A 185 -14.08 0.40 -13.23
N ASN A 186 -13.86 1.08 -14.35
CA ASN A 186 -12.81 2.09 -14.45
C ASN A 186 -13.03 3.17 -13.40
N LEU A 187 -11.92 3.77 -12.96
CA LEU A 187 -11.95 4.85 -11.97
C LEU A 187 -12.70 6.08 -12.50
N PRO A 188 -13.37 6.85 -11.62
CA PRO A 188 -14.12 8.04 -12.00
C PRO A 188 -13.30 9.04 -12.84
N PRO A 189 -13.89 9.76 -13.80
CA PRO A 189 -13.12 10.69 -14.64
C PRO A 189 -12.61 11.91 -13.87
N ASP A 190 -13.36 12.39 -12.88
CA ASP A 190 -13.01 13.55 -12.05
C ASP A 190 -12.48 13.11 -10.68
N GLU A 191 -11.42 13.78 -10.20
CA GLU A 191 -10.81 13.51 -8.88
C GLU A 191 -11.83 13.60 -7.74
N SER A 192 -12.79 14.52 -7.85
CA SER A 192 -13.78 14.71 -6.80
C SER A 192 -14.69 13.49 -6.63
N GLU A 193 -15.16 12.93 -7.73
CA GLU A 193 -16.01 11.73 -7.73
C GLU A 193 -15.25 10.50 -7.21
N PHE A 194 -13.94 10.44 -7.48
CA PHE A 194 -13.08 9.42 -6.88
C PHE A 194 -13.03 9.51 -5.36
N PHE A 195 -12.85 10.70 -4.79
CA PHE A 195 -12.84 10.88 -3.34
C PHE A 195 -14.22 10.63 -2.71
N ASP A 196 -15.31 11.07 -3.35
CA ASP A 196 -16.67 10.77 -2.90
C ASP A 196 -16.88 9.26 -2.78
N LEU A 197 -16.44 8.50 -3.79
CA LEU A 197 -16.53 7.03 -3.77
C LEU A 197 -15.57 6.40 -2.76
N LEU A 198 -14.33 6.91 -2.68
CA LEU A 198 -13.32 6.47 -1.74
C LEU A 198 -13.83 6.54 -0.30
N HIS A 199 -14.43 7.66 0.09
CA HIS A 199 -14.91 7.87 1.46
C HIS A 199 -16.15 7.02 1.80
N ILE A 200 -16.90 6.55 0.80
CA ILE A 200 -17.96 5.55 1.02
C ILE A 200 -17.34 4.20 1.38
N TYR A 201 -16.41 3.71 0.57
CA TYR A 201 -15.80 2.39 0.75
C TYR A 201 -14.82 2.34 1.94
N PHE A 202 -14.14 3.44 2.21
CA PHE A 202 -13.05 3.56 3.17
C PHE A 202 -13.25 4.83 4.03
N PRO A 203 -14.17 4.82 5.01
CA PRO A 203 -14.56 6.03 5.72
C PRO A 203 -13.44 6.69 6.52
N ASN A 204 -12.47 5.90 7.03
CA ASN A 204 -11.35 6.41 7.80
C ASN A 204 -10.04 5.92 7.21
N ILE A 205 -9.26 6.84 6.65
CA ILE A 205 -7.96 6.57 6.02
C ILE A 205 -6.91 7.46 6.66
N PHE A 206 -5.78 6.89 7.04
CA PHE A 206 -4.61 7.62 7.52
C PHE A 206 -3.40 7.30 6.64
N ASP A 207 -3.10 8.20 5.71
CA ASP A 207 -1.89 8.11 4.89
C ASP A 207 -0.69 8.64 5.69
N ILE A 208 0.19 7.74 6.12
CA ILE A 208 1.39 8.04 6.89
C ILE A 208 2.24 9.12 6.19
N LYS A 209 2.35 9.06 4.85
CA LYS A 209 3.11 10.05 4.09
C LYS A 209 2.49 11.44 4.18
N TYR A 210 1.17 11.54 4.29
CA TYR A 210 0.47 12.79 4.56
C TYR A 210 0.70 13.25 6.02
N LEU A 211 0.55 12.36 7.00
CA LEU A 211 0.78 12.66 8.43
C LEU A 211 2.21 13.18 8.68
N MET A 212 3.21 12.62 7.99
CA MET A 212 4.61 13.04 8.07
C MET A 212 4.83 14.53 7.76
N LYS A 213 3.93 15.21 7.02
CA LYS A 213 4.01 16.67 6.81
C LYS A 213 3.98 17.46 8.12
N SER A 214 3.38 16.89 9.17
CA SER A 214 3.34 17.48 10.52
C SER A 214 4.44 16.94 11.45
N CYS A 215 5.26 16.00 10.99
CA CYS A 215 6.33 15.39 11.78
C CYS A 215 7.67 16.01 11.39
N LYS A 216 8.29 16.78 12.30
CA LYS A 216 9.62 17.34 12.05
C LYS A 216 10.62 16.20 11.85
N ASN A 217 11.43 16.30 10.80
CA ASN A 217 12.53 15.39 10.46
C ASN A 217 12.16 14.00 9.95
N LEU A 218 10.88 13.62 9.83
CA LEU A 218 10.50 12.40 9.10
C LEU A 218 10.37 12.68 7.60
N LYS A 219 11.22 12.04 6.79
CA LYS A 219 11.22 12.19 5.33
C LYS A 219 11.58 10.87 4.66
N GLY A 220 11.31 10.76 3.36
CA GLY A 220 11.73 9.60 2.58
C GLY A 220 10.66 8.55 2.33
N GLY A 221 11.04 7.44 1.69
CA GLY A 221 10.18 6.27 1.45
C GLY A 221 9.89 5.47 2.71
N LEU A 222 9.00 4.47 2.63
CA LEU A 222 8.56 3.68 3.78
C LEU A 222 9.74 3.06 4.54
N GLN A 223 10.72 2.49 3.84
CA GLN A 223 11.91 1.91 4.46
C GLN A 223 12.75 2.96 5.19
N GLU A 224 12.99 4.12 4.58
CA GLU A 224 13.76 5.21 5.20
C GLU A 224 13.06 5.75 6.45
N VAL A 225 11.73 5.80 6.44
CA VAL A 225 10.90 6.19 7.60
C VAL A 225 10.97 5.14 8.69
N ALA A 226 10.91 3.85 8.34
CA ALA A 226 11.07 2.76 9.29
C ALA A 226 12.45 2.81 9.97
N ASP A 227 13.51 3.07 9.22
CA ASP A 227 14.87 3.20 9.76
C ASP A 227 14.97 4.38 10.73
N GLN A 228 14.36 5.54 10.40
CA GLN A 228 14.29 6.71 11.27
C GLN A 228 13.47 6.47 12.55
N LEU A 229 12.49 5.58 12.50
CA LEU A 229 11.66 5.16 13.63
C LEU A 229 12.25 3.94 14.38
N GLU A 230 13.44 3.48 13.99
CA GLU A 230 14.13 2.31 14.55
C GLU A 230 13.30 1.02 14.47
N LEU A 231 12.50 0.88 13.39
CA LEU A 231 11.64 -0.27 13.15
C LEU A 231 12.37 -1.33 12.31
N ARG A 232 12.25 -2.58 12.73
CA ARG A 232 12.78 -3.73 11.99
C ARG A 232 11.70 -4.32 11.10
N ARG A 233 11.97 -4.35 9.79
CA ARG A 233 11.12 -5.05 8.81
C ARG A 233 11.05 -6.56 9.10
N VAL A 234 9.88 -7.12 8.89
CA VAL A 234 9.59 -8.56 8.93
C VAL A 234 9.06 -8.98 7.56
N GLY A 235 9.67 -10.00 6.96
CA GLY A 235 9.39 -10.42 5.59
C GLY A 235 10.23 -9.68 4.54
N PRO A 236 10.10 -10.07 3.25
CA PRO A 236 10.84 -9.49 2.14
C PRO A 236 10.39 -8.04 1.86
N GLN A 237 11.32 -7.14 1.53
CA GLN A 237 10.97 -5.79 1.07
C GLN A 237 10.39 -5.85 -0.35
N HIS A 238 9.46 -4.96 -0.70
CA HIS A 238 8.77 -4.94 -2.01
C HIS A 238 7.92 -6.19 -2.23
N GLN A 239 7.23 -6.59 -1.16
CA GLN A 239 6.10 -7.50 -1.21
C GLN A 239 5.03 -6.97 -0.28
N ALA A 240 3.81 -6.90 -0.81
CA ALA A 240 2.73 -6.14 -0.21
C ALA A 240 2.45 -6.53 1.25
N GLY A 241 2.58 -7.81 1.63
CA GLY A 241 2.36 -8.26 3.01
C GLY A 241 3.34 -7.64 4.00
N SER A 242 4.64 -7.71 3.68
CA SER A 242 5.72 -7.15 4.50
C SER A 242 5.66 -5.63 4.57
N ASP A 243 5.34 -4.97 3.44
CA ASP A 243 5.18 -3.51 3.39
C ASP A 243 3.92 -3.04 4.13
N ALA A 244 2.81 -3.77 4.08
CA ALA A 244 1.63 -3.50 4.90
C ALA A 244 1.92 -3.65 6.40
N LEU A 245 2.67 -4.67 6.80
CA LEU A 245 3.08 -4.85 8.20
C LEU A 245 3.97 -3.70 8.68
N LEU A 246 4.97 -3.32 7.88
CA LEU A 246 5.86 -2.20 8.20
C LEU A 246 5.11 -0.87 8.25
N THR A 247 4.13 -0.67 7.37
CA THR A 247 3.21 0.48 7.36
C THR A 247 2.45 0.56 8.69
N GLY A 248 1.88 -0.56 9.16
CA GLY A 248 1.21 -0.61 10.46
C GLY A 248 2.13 -0.25 11.62
N MET A 249 3.31 -0.85 11.67
CA MET A 249 4.34 -0.56 12.68
C MET A 249 4.75 0.91 12.67
N ALA A 250 4.98 1.48 11.49
CA ALA A 250 5.35 2.88 11.31
C ALA A 250 4.26 3.83 11.78
N PHE A 251 2.99 3.53 11.48
CA PHE A 251 1.87 4.34 11.95
C PHE A 251 1.80 4.40 13.48
N PHE A 252 1.79 3.26 14.17
CA PHE A 252 1.66 3.24 15.63
C PHE A 252 2.88 3.88 16.31
N LYS A 253 4.08 3.64 15.78
CA LYS A 253 5.29 4.28 16.33
C LYS A 253 5.30 5.79 16.11
N MET A 254 4.88 6.25 14.93
CA MET A 254 4.74 7.67 14.63
C MET A 254 3.66 8.33 15.50
N ARG A 255 2.52 7.65 15.73
CA ARG A 255 1.42 8.11 16.60
C ARG A 255 1.92 8.37 18.02
N GLU A 256 2.67 7.42 18.59
CA GLU A 256 3.30 7.53 19.91
C GLU A 256 4.25 8.75 19.96
N MET A 257 5.17 8.84 18.99
CA MET A 257 6.28 9.81 19.05
C MET A 257 5.91 11.25 18.70
N PHE A 258 4.98 11.46 17.77
CA PHE A 258 4.70 12.78 17.18
C PHE A 258 3.29 13.30 17.44
N PHE A 259 2.38 12.45 17.90
CA PHE A 259 0.96 12.78 18.06
C PHE A 259 0.43 12.52 19.48
N GLU A 260 1.29 12.22 20.45
CA GLU A 260 0.88 11.97 21.85
C GLU A 260 -0.24 10.92 21.95
N ASP A 261 -0.14 9.86 21.13
CA ASP A 261 -1.14 8.80 20.97
C ASP A 261 -2.53 9.25 20.45
N ASN A 262 -2.67 10.50 19.99
CA ASN A 262 -3.92 11.07 19.54
C ASN A 262 -3.80 11.80 18.19
N ILE A 263 -4.33 11.18 17.13
CA ILE A 263 -4.39 11.80 15.80
C ILE A 263 -5.72 12.54 15.65
N ASP A 264 -5.64 13.83 15.32
CA ASP A 264 -6.82 14.65 15.00
C ASP A 264 -7.51 14.13 13.73
N HIS A 265 -8.64 13.47 13.93
CA HIS A 265 -9.40 12.85 12.86
C HIS A 265 -9.86 13.86 11.80
N ALA A 266 -10.28 15.06 12.21
CA ALA A 266 -10.78 16.08 11.28
C ALA A 266 -9.69 16.66 10.39
N LYS A 267 -8.44 16.57 10.82
CA LYS A 267 -7.28 17.11 10.11
C LYS A 267 -6.58 16.09 9.21
N TYR A 268 -6.60 14.81 9.58
CA TYR A 268 -5.76 13.79 8.94
C TYR A 268 -6.54 12.67 8.25
N SER A 269 -7.79 12.41 8.65
CA SER A 269 -8.56 11.31 8.08
C SER A 269 -9.04 11.62 6.66
N GLY A 270 -8.94 10.64 5.76
CA GLY A 270 -9.44 10.72 4.39
C GLY A 270 -8.53 11.46 3.40
N HIS A 271 -7.35 11.91 3.82
CA HIS A 271 -6.38 12.59 2.96
C HIS A 271 -5.33 11.61 2.40
N LEU A 272 -5.16 11.61 1.08
CA LEU A 272 -4.12 10.85 0.40
C LEU A 272 -2.96 11.78 -0.01
N TYR A 273 -1.72 11.34 0.18
CA TYR A 273 -0.57 12.16 -0.22
C TYR A 273 -0.53 12.34 -1.73
N GLY A 274 -0.42 13.59 -2.19
CA GLY A 274 -0.27 13.94 -3.61
C GLY A 274 -1.57 14.13 -4.38
N LEU A 275 -2.73 13.91 -3.74
CA LEU A 275 -4.07 14.06 -4.29
C LEU A 275 -4.97 14.91 -3.37
N GLY A 276 -6.13 15.33 -3.87
CA GLY A 276 -7.21 15.88 -3.05
C GLY A 276 -7.00 17.30 -2.51
N THR A 277 -6.04 18.07 -3.06
CA THR A 277 -5.83 19.47 -2.65
C THR A 277 -7.07 20.34 -2.85
N SER A 278 -7.93 19.98 -3.81
CA SER A 278 -9.21 20.61 -4.13
C SER A 278 -10.25 20.51 -3.00
N PHE A 279 -10.24 19.39 -2.24
CA PHE A 279 -11.17 19.16 -1.13
C PHE A 279 -10.89 20.05 0.07
N ILE A 280 -9.63 20.42 0.29
CA ILE A 280 -9.19 21.24 1.43
C ILE A 280 -9.69 22.69 1.27
N VAL A 281 -9.75 23.20 0.03
CA VAL A 281 -10.17 24.59 -0.27
C VAL A 281 -11.66 24.81 0.01
N ASN A 282 -12.50 23.77 -0.08
CA ASN A 282 -13.92 23.88 0.24
C ASN A 282 -14.25 23.66 1.73
N GLY A 283 -13.27 23.25 2.55
CA GLY A 283 -13.46 22.93 3.97
C GLY A 283 -12.98 23.99 4.96
N THR A 284 -11.94 24.76 4.65
CA THR A 284 -11.45 25.87 5.51
C THR A 284 -10.51 26.79 4.73
N ASN A 285 -10.81 28.09 4.70
CA ASN A 285 -9.90 29.13 4.22
C ASN A 285 -8.64 29.19 5.10
N PHE A 286 -7.50 28.74 4.58
CA PHE A 286 -6.20 29.10 5.11
C PHE A 286 -5.43 29.91 4.07
N HIS A 287 -5.17 31.17 4.40
CA HIS A 287 -4.27 32.05 3.66
C HIS A 287 -2.83 31.57 3.85
N GLU A 288 -2.20 31.10 2.77
CA GLU A 288 -0.73 31.07 2.69
C GLU A 288 -0.21 32.49 2.47
N SER A 289 0.45 33.05 3.48
CA SER A 289 1.29 34.24 3.33
C SER A 289 2.63 33.82 2.73
N ASN A 290 2.79 34.05 1.42
CA ASN A 290 4.08 33.98 0.74
C ASN A 290 5.02 35.06 1.30
N GLY A 291 6.09 34.63 1.98
CA GLY A 291 7.20 35.49 2.33
C GLY A 291 8.16 35.61 1.15
N GLU A 292 7.97 36.64 0.33
CA GLU A 292 9.01 37.14 -0.57
C GLU A 292 10.14 37.77 0.26
N THR A 293 11.35 37.23 0.17
CA THR A 293 12.56 37.99 0.47
C THR A 293 13.32 38.26 -0.82
N ASN A 294 13.03 39.44 -1.38
CA ASN A 294 13.96 40.16 -2.25
C ASN A 294 15.20 40.56 -1.44
N SER A 295 16.39 40.20 -1.93
CA SER A 295 17.58 40.99 -1.64
C SER A 295 18.54 40.92 -2.82
N ALA A 296 18.58 42.02 -3.55
CA ALA A 296 19.64 42.37 -4.46
C ALA A 296 20.95 42.64 -3.70
N SER A 297 22.06 42.07 -4.17
CA SER A 297 23.36 42.73 -4.37
C SER A 297 24.16 41.91 -5.37
#